data_AF-A0A1C3Y9Q1-F1
#
_entry.id   AF-A0A1C3Y9Q1-F1
#
_cell.length_a   1.000
_cell.length_b   1.000
_cell.length_c   1.000
_cell.angle_alpha   90.00
_cell.angle_beta   90.00
_cell.angle_gamma   90.00
#
_symmetry.space_group_name_H-M   'P 1'
#
loop_
_entity.id
_entity.type
_entity.pdbx_description
1 polymer ?
#
loop_
_entity_poly.entity_id
_entity_poly.type
_entity_poly.pdbx_seq_one_letter_code
_entity_poly.pdbx_strand_id
1 'polypeptide(L)' 'MAADHSGRPIHLLEKDVWVVWTLQTLFSSKLGEHLVFKGGTSLSKAYGVIKRFSEDVDLTYDIRALAPDCWRQ' A
#
# COMPACT_ATOMS: atom_id res chain seq x y z
N MET A 1 20.09 14.62 -8.83
CA MET A 1 18.63 14.58 -8.54
C MET A 1 18.31 13.26 -7.81
N ALA A 2 17.14 13.08 -7.19
CA ALA A 2 16.80 11.87 -6.40
C ALA A 2 16.97 10.55 -7.20
N ALA A 3 16.85 10.62 -8.53
CA ALA A 3 17.16 9.50 -9.43
C ALA A 3 18.63 9.06 -9.39
N ASP A 4 19.56 10.01 -9.37
CA ASP A 4 21.00 9.71 -9.37
C ASP A 4 21.47 9.03 -8.08
N HIS A 5 20.78 9.24 -6.96
CA HIS A 5 21.14 8.65 -5.66
C HIS A 5 20.48 7.30 -5.38
N SER A 6 19.38 6.98 -6.08
CA SER A 6 18.64 5.73 -5.87
C SER A 6 19.09 4.59 -6.79
N GLY A 7 19.81 4.91 -7.87
CA GLY A 7 20.19 3.95 -8.92
C GLY A 7 18.99 3.38 -9.68
N ARG A 8 17.80 3.98 -9.55
CA ARG A 8 16.55 3.49 -10.14
C ARG A 8 16.14 4.35 -11.34
N PRO A 9 15.63 3.73 -12.42
CA PRO A 9 15.00 4.45 -13.52
C PRO A 9 13.92 5.43 -13.02
N ILE A 10 13.81 6.59 -13.67
CA ILE A 10 12.89 7.68 -13.26
C ILE A 10 11.43 7.22 -13.17
N HIS A 11 10.98 6.38 -14.10
CA HIS A 11 9.62 5.85 -14.09
C HIS A 11 9.33 4.94 -12.89
N LEU A 12 10.35 4.26 -12.33
CA LEU A 12 10.18 3.47 -11.10
C LEU A 12 10.04 4.38 -9.88
N LEU A 13 10.71 5.53 -9.87
CA LEU A 13 10.60 6.50 -8.78
C LEU A 13 9.22 7.16 -8.76
N GLU A 14 8.71 7.54 -9.93
CA GLU A 14 7.35 8.07 -10.04
C GLU A 14 6.34 7.06 -9.50
N LYS A 15 6.42 5.80 -9.93
CA LYS A 15 5.55 4.73 -9.40
C LYS A 15 5.70 4.57 -7.89
N ASP A 16 6.93 4.60 -7.36
CA ASP A 16 7.20 4.48 -5.93
C ASP A 16 6.52 5.61 -5.12
N VAL A 17 6.57 6.84 -5.64
CA VAL A 17 5.88 8.00 -5.05
C VAL A 17 4.37 7.79 -5.06
N TRP A 18 3.81 7.35 -6.18
CA TRP A 18 2.37 7.10 -6.30
C TRP A 18 1.89 6.00 -5.34
N VAL A 19 2.66 4.93 -5.15
CA VAL A 19 2.33 3.85 -4.20
C VAL A 19 2.27 4.39 -2.77
N VAL A 20 3.31 5.11 -2.33
CA VAL A 20 3.38 5.66 -0.97
C VAL A 20 2.28 6.71 -0.75
N TRP A 21 2.04 7.58 -1.72
CA TRP A 21 1.00 8.59 -1.64
C TRP A 21 -0.41 7.97 -1.60
N THR A 22 -0.66 6.92 -2.38
CA THR A 22 -1.94 6.20 -2.37
C THR A 22 -2.18 5.54 -1.01
N LEU A 23 -1.18 4.84 -0.47
CA LEU A 23 -1.25 4.25 0.87
C LEU A 23 -1.52 5.32 1.93
N GLN A 24 -0.78 6.43 1.91
CA GLN A 24 -1.00 7.52 2.86
C GLN A 24 -2.43 8.07 2.76
N THR A 25 -2.93 8.30 1.55
CA THR A 25 -4.27 8.84 1.31
C THR A 25 -5.36 7.89 1.82
N LEU A 26 -5.25 6.59 1.52
CA LEU A 26 -6.21 5.58 1.95
C LEU A 26 -6.24 5.43 3.47
N PHE A 27 -5.07 5.27 4.10
CA PHE A 27 -4.96 5.06 5.54
C PHE A 27 -5.21 6.33 6.38
N SER A 28 -5.17 7.52 5.76
CA SER A 28 -5.59 8.78 6.41
C SER A 28 -7.10 9.03 6.30
N SER A 29 -7.83 8.24 5.52
CA SER A 29 -9.28 8.32 5.38
C SER A 29 -10.00 7.40 6.37
N LYS A 30 -11.33 7.54 6.52
CA LYS A 30 -12.15 6.62 7.33
C LYS A 30 -12.06 5.15 6.88
N LEU A 31 -11.73 4.89 5.61
CA LEU A 31 -11.52 3.53 5.13
C LEU A 31 -10.33 2.87 5.83
N GLY A 32 -9.32 3.66 6.21
CA GLY A 32 -8.11 3.20 6.89
C GLY A 32 -8.38 2.43 8.18
N GLU A 33 -9.49 2.73 8.88
CA GLU A 33 -9.90 2.06 10.11
C GLU A 33 -10.21 0.57 9.92
N HIS A 34 -10.56 0.18 8.69
CA HIS A 34 -10.95 -1.18 8.32
C HIS A 34 -10.06 -1.80 7.25
N LEU A 35 -9.00 -1.10 6.82
CA LEU A 35 -8.05 -1.59 5.83
C LEU A 35 -6.84 -2.26 6.49
N VAL A 36 -6.37 -3.32 5.86
CA VAL A 36 -5.10 -3.98 6.19
C VAL A 36 -4.23 -4.00 4.93
N PHE A 37 -3.02 -3.46 5.05
CA PHE A 37 -2.01 -3.49 3.98
C PHE A 37 -1.17 -4.77 4.08
N LYS A 38 -1.07 -5.50 2.96
CA LYS A 38 -0.48 -6.84 2.89
C LYS A 38 0.45 -7.00 1.69
N GLY A 39 0.86 -8.24 1.43
CA GLY A 39 1.55 -8.62 0.19
C GLY A 39 3.00 -8.17 0.10
N GLY A 40 3.57 -8.30 -1.10
CA GLY A 40 5.00 -8.07 -1.35
C GLY A 40 5.43 -6.62 -1.07
N THR A 41 4.55 -5.67 -1.34
CA THR A 41 4.84 -4.24 -1.11
C THR A 41 4.86 -3.91 0.38
N SER A 42 4.03 -4.55 1.21
CA SER A 42 4.14 -4.38 2.68
C SER A 42 5.48 -4.91 3.22
N LEU A 43 5.95 -6.06 2.70
CA LEU A 43 7.24 -6.65 3.09
C LEU A 43 8.43 -5.77 2.70
N SER A 44 8.36 -5.06 1.57
CA SER A 44 9.42 -4.15 1.13
C SER A 44 9.34 -2.77 1.79
N LYS A 45 8.14 -2.21 1.96
CA LYS A 45 7.92 -0.83 2.42
C LYS A 45 7.79 -0.66 3.92
N ALA A 46 7.07 -1.55 4.59
CA ALA A 46 6.84 -1.46 6.03
C ALA A 46 7.90 -2.23 6.82
N TYR A 47 8.24 -3.44 6.34
CA TYR A 47 9.15 -4.34 7.07
C TYR A 47 10.59 -4.33 6.55
N GLY A 48 10.84 -3.86 5.33
CA GLY A 48 12.19 -3.83 4.74
C GLY A 48 12.83 -5.22 4.54
N VAL A 49 12.04 -6.30 4.57
CA VAL A 49 12.51 -7.69 4.54
C VAL A 49 12.94 -8.12 3.12
N ILE A 50 12.40 -7.47 2.10
CA ILE A 50 12.79 -7.71 0.70
C ILE A 50 13.24 -6.40 0.03
N LYS A 51 14.24 -6.49 -0.85
CA LYS A 51 14.87 -5.34 -1.54
C LYS A 51 14.52 -5.25 -3.02
N ARG A 52 13.35 -5.74 -3.42
CA ARG A 52 12.82 -5.57 -4.79
C ARG A 52 11.81 -4.43 -4.84
N PHE A 53 11.76 -3.74 -5.97
CA PHE A 53 10.64 -2.85 -6.26
C PHE A 53 9.35 -3.67 -6.40
N SER A 54 8.25 -3.13 -5.90
CA SER A 54 6.92 -3.76 -5.94
C SER A 54 5.93 -2.62 -6.11
N GLU A 55 5.20 -2.62 -7.22
CA GLU A 55 4.24 -1.57 -7.56
C GLU A 55 2.83 -1.85 -7.04
N ASP A 56 2.51 -3.12 -6.79
CA ASP A 56 1.17 -3.55 -6.40
C ASP A 56 0.79 -3.03 -5.01
N VAL A 57 -0.49 -2.75 -4.80
CA VAL A 57 -1.05 -2.34 -3.50
C VAL A 57 -2.09 -3.38 -3.08
N ASP A 58 -1.65 -4.37 -2.30
CA ASP A 58 -2.52 -5.42 -1.77
C ASP A 58 -3.23 -4.96 -0.50
N LEU A 59 -4.55 -4.84 -0.56
CA LEU A 59 -5.38 -4.42 0.57
C LEU A 59 -6.47 -5.44 0.88
N THR A 60 -6.84 -5.52 2.15
CA THR A 60 -8.03 -6.25 2.60
C THR A 60 -8.87 -5.31 3.44
N TYR A 61 -10.19 -5.36 3.26
CA TYR A 61 -11.14 -4.56 4.01
C TYR A 61 -11.95 -5.47 4.94
N ASP A 62 -12.24 -5.04 6.16
CA ASP A 62 -13.10 -5.80 7.09
C ASP A 62 -14.51 -5.96 6.52
N ILE A 63 -14.85 -7.20 6.15
CA ILE A 63 -16.15 -7.53 5.54
C ILE A 63 -17.33 -7.21 6.46
N ARG A 64 -17.12 -7.19 7.78
CA ARG A 64 -18.16 -6.82 8.76
C ARG A 64 -18.49 -5.33 8.69
N ALA A 65 -17.49 -4.50 8.35
CA ALA A 65 -17.68 -3.08 8.12
C ALA A 65 -18.24 -2.80 6.71
N LEU A 66 -17.89 -3.62 5.72
CA LEU A 66 -18.35 -3.43 4.33
C LEU A 66 -19.79 -3.89 4.10
N ALA A 67 -20.17 -5.03 4.69
CA ALA A 67 -21.45 -5.67 4.46
C ALA A 67 -22.05 -6.17 5.79
N PRO A 68 -22.39 -5.27 6.73
CA PRO A 68 -22.85 -5.63 8.07
C PRO A 68 -24.12 -6.50 8.05
N ASP A 69 -25.00 -6.31 7.06
CA ASP A 69 -26.26 -7.05 6.95
C ASP A 69 -26.08 -8.48 6.46
N CYS A 70 -24.96 -8.82 5.83
CA CYS A 70 -24.65 -10.18 5.39
C CYS A 70 -24.20 -11.10 6.54
N TRP A 71 -23.97 -10.55 7.74
CA TRP A 71 -23.47 -11.29 8.91
C TRP A 71 -24.43 -11.28 10.11
N ARG A 72 -25.57 -10.58 10.02
CA ARG A 72 -26.62 -10.66 11.04
C ARG A 72 -27.47 -11.91 10.80
N GLN A 73 -27.14 -13.00 11.48
CA GLN A 73 -28.08 -14.08 11.82
C GLN A 73 -28.65 -13.84 13.21
#